data_AF-A0A7C6NQ96-F1
#
_entry.id   AF-A0A7C6NQ96-F1
#
_cell.length_a   1.000
_cell.length_b   1.000
_cell.length_c   1.000
_cell.angle_alpha   90.00
_cell.angle_beta   90.00
_cell.angle_gamma   90.00
#
_symmetry.space_group_name_H-M   'P 1'
#
loop_
_entity.id
_entity.type
_entity.pdbx_description
1 polymer ?
#
loop_
_entity_poly.entity_id
_entity_poly.type
_entity_poly.pdbx_seq_one_letter_code
_entity_poly.pdbx_strand_id
1 'polypeptide(L)'
;MLESSIGRQGLVLFEIKRSVNIKQHINRERCEQMESWIIPCNPKYYDVLGAFDKFHKINWKQSLKAISPGDIVYVYVGKPYSAIMFKCRVNKVNLTAVEIDDHEFVIDGTNYLNYGNYMELELLERFSKAQITLSALQDSGMEGNIQGPRRTDISVQLFLDKIKGEPISK
;
A
#
# COMPACT_ATOMS: atom_id res chain seq x y z
N MET A 1 48.91 23.09 20.60
CA MET A 1 48.60 21.67 20.31
C MET A 1 47.48 21.27 21.26
N LEU A 2 46.22 21.37 20.81
CA LEU A 2 45.03 21.11 21.63
C LEU A 2 44.20 20.05 20.89
N GLU A 3 44.41 18.77 21.23
CA GLU A 3 43.47 17.72 20.86
C GLU A 3 42.35 17.67 21.91
N SER A 4 41.12 17.81 21.45
CA SER A 4 39.93 17.88 22.28
C SER A 4 39.47 16.47 22.68
N SER A 5 39.46 16.20 23.98
CA SER A 5 38.95 14.96 24.56
C SER A 5 37.41 14.95 24.53
N ILE A 6 36.83 14.13 23.66
CA ILE A 6 35.39 13.85 23.67
C ILE A 6 35.16 12.72 24.67
N GLY A 7 34.61 13.05 25.85
CA GLY A 7 34.28 12.06 26.89
C GLY A 7 33.19 11.06 26.45
N ARG A 8 33.04 9.94 27.17
CA ARG A 8 32.11 8.83 26.83
C ARG A 8 30.67 9.28 26.56
N GLN A 9 30.17 10.29 27.28
CA GLN A 9 28.83 10.86 27.03
C GLN A 9 28.75 11.62 25.69
N GLY A 10 29.84 12.26 25.27
CA GLY A 10 29.96 12.93 23.97
C GLY A 10 29.98 11.95 22.81
N LEU A 11 30.60 10.77 22.98
CA LEU A 11 30.62 9.70 21.98
C LEU A 11 29.21 9.12 21.77
N VAL A 12 28.48 8.84 22.85
CA VAL A 12 27.09 8.33 22.78
C VAL A 12 26.16 9.35 22.13
N LEU A 13 26.25 10.64 22.50
CA LEU A 13 25.44 11.68 21.87
C LEU A 13 25.80 11.87 20.39
N PHE A 14 27.08 11.74 20.03
CA PHE A 14 27.55 11.78 18.65
C PHE A 14 27.01 10.60 17.84
N GLU A 15 27.04 9.38 18.38
CA GLU A 15 26.48 8.19 17.73
C GLU A 15 24.96 8.25 17.58
N ILE A 16 24.24 8.78 18.57
CA ILE A 16 22.78 8.99 18.50
C ILE A 16 22.47 10.05 17.44
N LYS A 17 23.15 11.21 17.48
CA LYS A 17 22.96 12.27 16.48
C LYS A 17 23.31 11.77 15.09
N ARG A 18 24.39 11.00 14.94
CA ARG A 18 24.80 10.36 13.67
C ARG A 18 23.72 9.38 13.20
N SER A 19 23.19 8.53 14.08
CA SER A 19 22.13 7.57 13.76
C SER A 19 20.82 8.26 13.36
N VAL A 20 20.45 9.35 14.03
CA VAL A 20 19.27 10.17 13.68
C VAL A 20 19.50 10.89 12.34
N ASN A 21 20.69 11.46 12.11
CA ASN A 21 21.01 12.12 10.84
C ASN A 21 21.07 11.11 9.69
N ILE A 22 21.55 9.89 9.92
CA ILE A 22 21.52 8.78 8.95
C ILE A 22 20.07 8.39 8.65
N LYS A 23 19.20 8.23 9.65
CA LYS A 23 17.77 7.97 9.42
C LYS A 23 17.10 9.11 8.65
N GLN A 24 17.48 10.37 8.91
CA GLN A 24 16.99 11.53 8.17
C GLN A 24 17.57 11.64 6.75
N HIS A 25 18.83 11.25 6.53
CA HIS A 25 19.45 11.21 5.19
C HIS A 25 18.91 10.06 4.34
N ILE A 26 18.71 8.88 4.93
CA ILE A 26 17.98 7.76 4.30
C ILE A 26 16.57 8.22 3.91
N ASN A 27 15.90 9.02 4.74
CA ASN A 27 14.61 9.61 4.39
C ASN A 27 14.69 10.72 3.30
N ARG A 28 15.87 11.25 2.99
CA ARG A 28 16.05 12.43 2.11
C ARG A 28 16.71 12.11 0.76
N GLU A 29 17.37 10.97 0.62
CA GLU A 29 17.77 10.43 -0.69
C GLU A 29 16.56 9.81 -1.39
N ARG A 30 15.65 10.68 -1.85
CA ARG A 30 14.54 10.35 -2.76
C ARG A 30 15.11 10.02 -4.16
N CYS A 31 15.71 8.85 -4.30
CA CYS A 31 15.78 8.16 -5.59
C CYS A 31 14.51 7.33 -5.73
N GLU A 32 13.53 7.78 -6.55
CA GLU A 32 12.35 7.03 -7.03
C GLU A 32 11.97 5.77 -6.22
N GLN A 33 11.71 5.92 -4.91
CA GLN A 33 11.32 4.76 -4.10
C GLN A 33 9.87 4.48 -4.45
N MET A 34 9.62 3.31 -5.05
CA MET A 34 8.27 2.78 -5.21
C MET A 34 7.60 2.81 -3.84
N GLU A 35 6.57 3.63 -3.69
CA GLU A 35 5.85 3.74 -2.42
C GLU A 35 4.86 2.57 -2.33
N SER A 36 4.46 2.27 -1.10
CA SER A 36 3.46 1.24 -0.83
C SER A 36 2.24 1.83 -0.13
N TRP A 37 1.07 1.38 -0.57
CA TRP A 37 -0.22 1.93 -0.17
C TRP A 37 -1.17 0.81 0.21
N ILE A 38 -2.09 1.08 1.13
CA ILE A 38 -3.23 0.23 1.43
C ILE A 38 -4.50 0.99 1.02
N ILE A 39 -5.34 0.35 0.21
CA ILE A 39 -6.65 0.89 -0.19
C ILE A 39 -7.78 -0.03 0.29
N PRO A 40 -8.91 0.52 0.79
CA PRO A 40 -10.05 -0.28 1.17
C PRO A 40 -10.89 -0.67 -0.05
N CYS A 41 -11.35 -1.91 -0.08
CA CYS A 41 -12.46 -2.40 -0.89
C CYS A 41 -13.56 -2.89 0.05
N ASN A 42 -14.79 -2.45 -0.15
CA ASN A 42 -15.93 -2.98 0.58
C ASN A 42 -16.73 -3.93 -0.35
N PRO A 43 -16.74 -5.25 -0.07
CA PRO A 43 -17.42 -6.26 -0.89
C PRO A 43 -18.92 -6.04 -1.06
N LYS A 44 -19.54 -5.15 -0.29
CA LYS A 44 -20.95 -4.78 -0.49
C LYS A 44 -21.18 -3.92 -1.73
N TYR A 45 -20.17 -3.17 -2.18
CA TYR A 45 -20.29 -2.27 -3.32
C TYR A 45 -19.64 -2.85 -4.58
N TYR A 46 -18.59 -3.65 -4.44
CA TYR A 46 -17.82 -4.17 -5.57
C TYR A 46 -17.20 -5.53 -5.27
N ASP A 47 -17.40 -6.49 -6.18
CA ASP A 47 -16.82 -7.83 -6.11
C ASP A 47 -15.39 -7.83 -6.67
N VAL A 48 -14.44 -7.39 -5.84
CA VAL A 48 -13.02 -7.39 -6.20
C VAL A 48 -12.44 -8.80 -6.38
N LEU A 49 -13.05 -9.83 -5.78
CA LEU A 49 -12.59 -11.21 -5.94
C LEU A 49 -12.92 -11.69 -7.36
N GLY A 50 -14.19 -11.59 -7.75
CA GLY A 50 -14.64 -11.93 -9.11
C GLY A 50 -13.95 -11.08 -10.17
N ALA A 51 -13.75 -9.79 -9.92
CA ALA A 51 -13.06 -8.90 -10.85
C ALA A 51 -11.63 -9.38 -11.13
N PHE A 52 -10.86 -9.73 -10.09
CA PHE A 52 -9.52 -10.25 -10.28
C PHE A 52 -9.47 -11.69 -10.80
N ASP A 53 -10.54 -12.48 -10.59
CA ASP A 53 -10.66 -13.84 -11.17
C ASP A 53 -10.85 -13.77 -12.69
N LYS A 54 -11.51 -12.72 -13.19
CA LYS A 54 -11.70 -12.48 -14.63
C LYS A 54 -10.60 -11.65 -15.27
N PHE A 55 -10.12 -10.63 -14.57
CA PHE A 55 -9.19 -9.65 -15.10
C PHE A 55 -7.87 -9.64 -14.33
N HIS A 56 -6.77 -9.60 -15.07
CA HIS A 56 -5.46 -9.37 -14.47
C HIS A 56 -5.23 -7.91 -14.07
N LYS A 57 -6.02 -7.00 -14.65
CA LYS A 57 -5.95 -5.56 -14.44
C LYS A 57 -7.33 -4.98 -14.24
N ILE A 58 -7.46 -4.00 -13.36
CA ILE A 58 -8.72 -3.25 -13.16
C ILE A 58 -8.43 -1.75 -13.09
N ASN A 59 -9.43 -0.93 -13.40
CA ASN A 59 -9.36 0.49 -13.09
C ASN A 59 -9.98 0.76 -11.72
N TRP A 60 -9.25 1.50 -10.90
CA TRP A 60 -9.65 1.84 -9.54
C TRP A 60 -9.79 3.35 -9.38
N LYS A 61 -10.70 3.79 -8.51
CA LYS A 61 -10.81 5.21 -8.12
C LYS A 61 -9.50 5.72 -7.53
N GLN A 62 -8.89 6.73 -8.14
CA GLN A 62 -7.72 7.38 -7.56
C GLN A 62 -8.12 8.62 -6.76
N SER A 63 -8.40 8.43 -5.46
CA SER A 63 -8.69 9.56 -4.55
C SER A 63 -7.42 10.23 -4.00
N LEU A 64 -6.27 9.54 -3.99
CA LEU A 64 -4.97 10.11 -3.61
C LEU A 64 -4.11 10.37 -4.84
N LYS A 65 -3.78 11.64 -5.08
CA LYS A 65 -2.90 12.06 -6.18
C LYS A 65 -1.42 11.71 -5.98
N ALA A 66 -1.04 11.34 -4.75
CA ALA A 66 0.34 10.97 -4.43
C ALA A 66 0.73 9.58 -4.96
N ILE A 67 -0.25 8.71 -5.23
CA ILE A 67 -0.02 7.40 -5.85
C ILE A 67 0.49 7.63 -7.27
N SER A 68 1.62 6.99 -7.59
CA SER A 68 2.34 7.16 -8.86
C SER A 68 2.55 5.81 -9.58
N PRO A 69 2.77 5.80 -10.91
CA PRO A 69 3.13 4.58 -11.62
C PRO A 69 4.37 3.93 -11.01
N GLY A 70 4.35 2.61 -10.88
CA GLY A 70 5.36 1.83 -10.19
C GLY A 70 5.06 1.57 -8.72
N ASP A 71 4.20 2.35 -8.06
CA ASP A 71 3.85 2.10 -6.66
C ASP A 71 3.17 0.72 -6.47
N ILE A 72 3.30 0.18 -5.25
CA ILE A 72 2.60 -1.02 -4.82
C ILE A 72 1.34 -0.64 -4.06
N VAL A 73 0.23 -1.28 -4.43
CA VAL A 73 -1.06 -1.11 -3.77
C VAL A 73 -1.52 -2.44 -3.21
N TYR A 74 -1.74 -2.49 -1.90
CA TYR A 74 -2.39 -3.58 -1.22
C TYR A 74 -3.89 -3.29 -1.07
N VAL A 75 -4.74 -4.21 -1.53
CA VAL A 75 -6.19 -4.08 -1.41
C VAL A 75 -6.66 -4.76 -0.12
N TYR A 76 -7.08 -3.95 0.85
CA TYR A 76 -7.75 -4.42 2.06
C TYR A 76 -9.23 -4.64 1.78
N VAL A 77 -9.65 -5.90 1.82
CA VAL A 77 -11.04 -6.29 1.61
C VAL A 77 -11.76 -6.29 2.96
N GLY A 78 -12.82 -5.49 3.06
CA GLY A 78 -13.65 -5.33 4.25
C GLY A 78 -14.40 -6.60 4.64
N LYS A 79 -15.34 -6.49 5.59
CA LYS A 79 -16.13 -7.64 6.07
C LYS A 79 -16.80 -8.37 4.89
N PRO A 80 -16.84 -9.72 4.90
CA PRO A 80 -16.44 -10.61 6.00
C PRO A 80 -14.94 -10.95 6.03
N TYR A 81 -14.14 -10.50 5.06
CA TYR A 81 -12.73 -10.88 4.95
C TYR A 81 -11.83 -10.16 5.96
N SER A 82 -11.98 -8.84 6.07
CA SER A 82 -11.20 -7.98 6.99
C SER A 82 -9.67 -8.21 6.90
N ALA A 83 -9.17 -8.31 5.67
CA ALA A 83 -7.78 -8.68 5.39
C ALA A 83 -7.29 -8.05 4.08
N ILE A 84 -5.97 -7.88 3.95
CA ILE A 84 -5.35 -7.65 2.64
C ILE A 84 -5.40 -8.97 1.86
N MET A 85 -5.97 -8.92 0.65
CA MET A 85 -6.13 -10.10 -0.21
C MET A 85 -5.39 -9.98 -1.54
N PHE A 86 -5.01 -8.77 -1.94
CA PHE A 86 -4.35 -8.53 -3.21
C PHE A 86 -3.19 -7.57 -3.05
N LYS A 87 -2.10 -7.84 -3.77
CA LYS A 87 -1.01 -6.91 -4.02
C LYS A 87 -1.00 -6.58 -5.50
N CYS A 88 -0.95 -5.29 -5.81
CA CYS A 88 -1.03 -4.80 -7.17
C CYS A 88 0.12 -3.83 -7.45
N ARG A 89 0.52 -3.73 -8.72
CA ARG A 89 1.35 -2.64 -9.24
C ARG A 89 0.45 -1.59 -9.87
N VAL A 90 0.76 -0.31 -9.62
CA VAL A 90 0.12 0.80 -10.33
C VAL A 90 0.81 0.98 -11.68
N ASN A 91 0.06 0.86 -12.77
CA ASN A 91 0.62 1.03 -14.12
C ASN A 91 0.34 2.42 -14.70
N LYS A 92 -0.85 2.95 -14.43
CA LYS A 92 -1.31 4.25 -14.91
C LYS A 92 -2.01 4.99 -13.79
N VAL A 93 -1.95 6.32 -13.83
CA VAL A 93 -2.61 7.23 -12.88
C VAL A 93 -3.25 8.37 -13.63
N ASN A 94 -4.13 9.10 -12.96
CA ASN A 94 -4.80 10.29 -13.46
C ASN A 94 -5.59 10.06 -14.76
N LEU A 95 -6.15 8.86 -14.91
CA LEU A 95 -7.02 8.54 -16.03
C LEU A 95 -8.34 9.28 -15.86
N THR A 96 -8.77 10.01 -16.88
CA THR A 96 -10.03 10.78 -16.87
C THR A 96 -11.26 9.93 -17.21
N ALA A 97 -11.03 8.73 -17.75
CA ALA A 97 -12.06 7.75 -18.08
C ALA A 97 -11.58 6.33 -17.73
N VAL A 98 -12.54 5.43 -17.57
CA VAL A 98 -12.29 4.00 -17.39
C VAL A 98 -11.91 3.39 -18.74
N GLU A 99 -10.84 2.61 -18.78
CA GLU A 99 -10.33 1.89 -19.96
C GLU A 99 -10.69 0.39 -19.92
N ILE A 100 -10.97 -0.16 -18.74
CA ILE A 100 -11.33 -1.56 -18.49
C ILE A 100 -12.77 -1.62 -17.98
N ASP A 101 -13.67 -2.23 -18.76
CA ASP A 101 -15.06 -2.40 -18.36
C ASP A 101 -15.21 -3.60 -17.40
N ASP A 102 -15.32 -3.29 -16.11
CA ASP A 102 -15.55 -4.24 -15.02
C ASP A 102 -16.92 -4.04 -14.35
N HIS A 103 -17.86 -3.38 -15.04
CA HIS A 103 -19.16 -3.00 -14.48
C HIS A 103 -19.96 -4.20 -13.96
N GLU A 104 -19.77 -5.41 -14.51
CA GLU A 104 -20.44 -6.63 -14.03
C GLU A 104 -20.14 -6.96 -12.56
N PHE A 105 -19.02 -6.45 -12.01
CA PHE A 105 -18.61 -6.65 -10.62
C PHE A 105 -19.09 -5.54 -9.68
N VAL A 106 -19.76 -4.50 -10.20
CA VAL A 106 -20.39 -3.46 -9.38
C VAL A 106 -21.68 -4.02 -8.79
N ILE A 107 -21.69 -4.24 -7.47
CA ILE A 107 -22.85 -4.74 -6.73
C ILE A 107 -23.80 -3.59 -6.37
N ASP A 108 -23.23 -2.48 -5.90
CA ASP A 108 -23.98 -1.27 -5.56
C ASP A 108 -23.23 -0.04 -6.08
N GLY A 109 -23.80 0.56 -7.13
CA GLY A 109 -23.26 1.70 -7.87
C GLY A 109 -23.40 3.05 -7.17
N THR A 110 -24.05 3.14 -6.01
CA THR A 110 -24.25 4.42 -5.29
C THR A 110 -22.95 5.17 -5.06
N ASN A 111 -21.88 4.43 -4.78
CA ASN A 111 -20.54 4.98 -4.66
C ASN A 111 -19.74 4.87 -5.96
N TYR A 112 -20.08 3.97 -6.90
CA TYR A 112 -19.22 3.52 -7.99
C TYR A 112 -19.29 4.32 -9.30
N LEU A 113 -20.03 5.43 -9.33
CA LEU A 113 -20.22 6.22 -10.56
C LEU A 113 -19.41 7.53 -10.52
N ASN A 114 -18.85 7.89 -11.69
CA ASN A 114 -18.35 9.23 -12.01
C ASN A 114 -17.30 9.81 -11.04
N TYR A 115 -16.30 9.02 -10.66
CA TYR A 115 -15.21 9.54 -9.80
C TYR A 115 -14.32 10.58 -10.49
N GLY A 116 -14.29 10.59 -11.82
CA GLY A 116 -13.53 11.55 -12.64
C GLY A 116 -12.01 11.39 -12.60
N ASN A 117 -11.48 10.45 -11.80
CA ASN A 117 -10.05 10.17 -11.70
C ASN A 117 -9.80 8.70 -11.33
N TYR A 118 -9.03 8.00 -12.17
CA TYR A 118 -8.77 6.57 -12.03
C TYR A 118 -7.28 6.23 -12.14
N MET A 119 -6.92 5.06 -11.62
CA MET A 119 -5.62 4.41 -11.77
C MET A 119 -5.79 2.98 -12.28
N GLU A 120 -4.82 2.45 -13.00
CA GLU A 120 -4.78 1.03 -13.41
C GLU A 120 -3.99 0.22 -12.37
N LEU A 121 -4.61 -0.82 -11.83
CA LEU A 121 -3.99 -1.78 -10.92
C LEU A 121 -3.78 -3.11 -11.64
N GLU A 122 -2.54 -3.59 -11.68
CA GLU A 122 -2.17 -4.92 -12.17
C GLU A 122 -1.91 -5.85 -11.00
N LEU A 123 -2.59 -7.00 -10.97
CA LEU A 123 -2.48 -7.97 -9.90
C LEU A 123 -1.12 -8.67 -9.91
N LEU A 124 -0.42 -8.68 -8.78
CA LEU A 124 0.88 -9.35 -8.61
C LEU A 124 0.76 -10.63 -7.77
N GLU A 125 0.06 -10.56 -6.65
CA GLU A 125 -0.05 -11.66 -5.68
C GLU A 125 -1.45 -11.69 -5.05
N ARG A 126 -1.91 -12.90 -4.72
CA ARG A 126 -3.11 -13.14 -3.92
C ARG A 126 -2.74 -13.62 -2.53
N PHE A 127 -3.49 -13.19 -1.52
CA PHE A 127 -3.36 -13.66 -0.15
C PHE A 127 -4.68 -14.25 0.32
N SER A 128 -4.60 -15.33 1.09
CA SER A 128 -5.76 -15.83 1.82
C SER A 128 -6.18 -14.85 2.91
N LYS A 129 -7.47 -14.84 3.24
CA LYS A 129 -8.06 -13.98 4.28
C LYS A 129 -7.45 -14.14 5.68
N ALA A 130 -6.65 -15.18 5.92
CA ALA A 130 -6.00 -15.46 7.20
C ALA A 130 -4.57 -14.92 7.29
N GLN A 131 -3.91 -14.60 6.16
CA GLN A 131 -2.50 -14.22 6.15
C GLN A 131 -2.26 -12.80 6.67
N ILE A 132 -3.04 -11.83 6.19
CA ILE A 132 -2.81 -10.40 6.45
C ILE A 132 -4.09 -9.76 6.99
N THR A 133 -4.46 -10.17 8.20
CA THR A 133 -5.66 -9.66 8.88
C THR A 133 -5.47 -8.22 9.38
N LEU A 134 -6.57 -7.53 9.69
CA LEU A 134 -6.50 -6.23 10.36
C LEU A 134 -5.69 -6.27 11.66
N SER A 135 -5.86 -7.33 12.47
CA SER A 135 -5.10 -7.50 13.72
C SER A 135 -3.61 -7.62 13.45
N ALA A 136 -3.20 -8.43 12.47
CA ALA A 136 -1.78 -8.60 12.13
C ALA A 136 -1.13 -7.29 11.65
N LEU A 137 -1.88 -6.46 10.90
CA LEU A 137 -1.42 -5.13 10.52
C LEU A 137 -1.26 -4.22 11.75
N GLN A 138 -2.21 -4.27 12.69
CA GLN A 138 -2.13 -3.50 13.94
C GLN A 138 -0.94 -3.94 14.80
N ASP A 139 -0.70 -5.24 14.92
CA ASP A 139 0.45 -5.82 15.63
C ASP A 139 1.78 -5.41 14.97
N SER A 140 1.78 -5.14 13.66
CA SER A 140 2.94 -4.60 12.93
C SER A 140 3.15 -3.09 13.09
N GLY A 141 2.29 -2.41 13.87
CA GLY A 141 2.39 -0.98 14.17
C GLY A 141 1.42 -0.09 13.38
N MET A 142 0.47 -0.65 12.62
CA MET A 142 -0.56 0.16 11.97
C MET A 142 -1.61 0.64 12.98
N GLU A 143 -1.81 1.95 13.08
CA GLU A 143 -2.85 2.51 13.95
C GLU A 143 -4.20 2.66 13.23
N GLY A 144 -5.29 2.42 13.98
CA GLY A 144 -6.67 2.68 13.55
C GLY A 144 -7.24 1.70 12.51
N ASN A 145 -8.41 2.06 11.98
CA ASN A 145 -9.09 1.30 10.92
C ASN A 145 -8.69 1.80 9.53
N ILE A 146 -8.79 0.93 8.52
CA ILE A 146 -8.56 1.30 7.12
C ILE A 146 -9.88 1.83 6.53
N GLN A 147 -10.09 3.14 6.59
CA GLN A 147 -11.29 3.82 6.08
C GLN A 147 -11.06 4.59 4.77
N GLY A 148 -9.81 4.69 4.33
CA GLY A 148 -9.42 5.33 3.08
C GLY A 148 -8.01 4.90 2.68
N PRO A 149 -7.56 5.31 1.48
CA PRO A 149 -6.18 5.05 1.06
C PRO A 149 -5.19 5.62 2.06
N ARG A 150 -4.17 4.84 2.41
CA ARG A 150 -3.10 5.26 3.33
C ARG A 150 -1.76 4.70 2.89
N ARG A 151 -0.70 5.48 3.09
CA ARG A 151 0.67 5.01 2.88
C ARG A 151 1.04 3.99 3.97
N THR A 152 1.84 2.99 3.62
CA THR A 152 2.40 2.05 4.60
C THR A 152 3.60 2.68 5.30
N ASP A 153 3.57 2.68 6.62
CA ASP A 153 4.76 3.02 7.40
C ASP A 153 5.79 1.89 7.35
N ILE A 154 7.05 2.21 7.66
CA ILE A 154 8.18 1.29 7.51
C ILE A 154 7.99 -0.05 8.23
N SER A 155 7.37 -0.07 9.41
CA SER A 155 7.15 -1.30 10.18
C SER A 155 6.13 -2.22 9.51
N VAL A 156 5.05 -1.63 8.98
CA VAL A 156 4.02 -2.34 8.20
C VAL A 156 4.62 -2.87 6.91
N GLN A 157 5.43 -2.06 6.22
CA GLN A 157 6.10 -2.49 5.00
C GLN A 157 7.02 -3.71 5.23
N LEU A 158 7.88 -3.63 6.26
CA LEU A 158 8.76 -4.73 6.62
C LEU A 158 8.02 -6.01 7.03
N PHE A 159 6.79 -5.87 7.56
CA PHE A 159 5.91 -7.00 7.83
C PHE A 159 5.35 -7.60 6.52
N LEU A 160 4.80 -6.76 5.64
CA LEU A 160 4.23 -7.18 4.36
C LEU A 160 5.27 -7.88 3.46
N ASP A 161 6.51 -7.38 3.41
CA ASP A 161 7.58 -7.94 2.57
C ASP A 161 7.97 -9.39 2.95
N LYS A 162 7.71 -9.79 4.20
CA LYS A 162 7.98 -11.14 4.71
C LYS A 162 6.90 -12.14 4.30
N ILE A 163 5.73 -11.67 3.89
CA ILE A 163 4.60 -12.53 3.54
C ILE A 163 4.64 -12.75 2.04
N LYS A 164 4.53 -14.02 1.64
CA LYS A 164 4.40 -14.42 0.24
C LYS A 164 2.96 -14.78 -0.07
N GLY A 165 2.42 -14.16 -1.10
CA GLY A 165 1.14 -14.56 -1.68
C GLY A 165 1.32 -15.66 -2.72
N GLU A 166 0.20 -16.16 -3.20
CA GLU A 166 0.17 -17.02 -4.37
C GLU A 166 0.51 -16.18 -5.61
N PRO A 167 1.56 -16.54 -6.37
CA PRO A 167 1.90 -15.84 -7.58
C PRO A 167 0.82 -16.10 -8.64
N ILE A 168 0.50 -15.09 -9.44
CA ILE A 168 -0.44 -15.26 -10.55
C ILE A 168 0.23 -16.07 -11.65
N SER A 169 -0.33 -17.25 -11.97
CA SER A 169 0.05 -18.00 -13.16
C SER A 169 -0.28 -17.17 -14.40
N LYS A 170 0.75 -16.79 -15.15
CA LYS A 170 0.63 -16.10 -16.44
C LYS A 170 0.02 -17.01 -17.50
#